data_AF-A0A5J4KS15-F1
#
_entry.id   AF-A0A5J4KS15-F1
#
_cell.length_a   1.000
_cell.length_b   1.000
_cell.length_c   1.000
_cell.angle_alpha   90.00
_cell.angle_beta   90.00
_cell.angle_gamma   90.00
#
_symmetry.space_group_name_H-M   'P 1'
#
loop_
_entity.id
_entity.type
_entity.pdbx_description
1 polymer ?
#
loop_
_entity_poly.entity_id
_entity_poly.type
_entity_poly.pdbx_seq_one_letter_code
_entity_poly.pdbx_strand_id
1 'polypeptide(L)'
;MEPYLGLHYPASDIPSQARELYRYNWLRLIADVSYQPAAIIPTDSPLTQHPLNLSTSVLRSVSPMHIQYLKNMGVASSMSISILKNQQLWD
;
A
#
# COMPACT_ATOMS: atom_id res chain seq x y z
N MET A 1 -14.68 -0.45 18.91
CA MET A 1 -13.48 0.20 18.36
C MET A 1 -13.37 1.55 19.03
N GLU A 2 -12.16 1.90 19.46
CA GLU A 2 -11.88 3.26 19.94
C GLU A 2 -11.98 4.25 18.77
N PRO A 3 -12.47 5.49 19.00
CA PRO A 3 -12.57 6.49 17.95
C PRO A 3 -11.19 6.99 17.51
N TYR A 4 -10.98 7.12 16.20
CA TYR A 4 -9.77 7.73 15.62
C TYR A 4 -9.91 9.24 15.34
N LEU A 5 -11.06 9.84 15.68
CA LEU A 5 -11.33 11.25 15.42
C LEU A 5 -10.35 12.15 16.20
N GLY A 6 -9.69 13.05 15.49
CA GLY A 6 -8.75 14.03 16.07
C GLY A 6 -7.32 13.52 16.26
N LEU A 7 -7.02 12.27 15.88
CA LEU A 7 -5.65 11.78 15.86
C LEU A 7 -4.85 12.41 14.72
N HIS A 8 -3.56 12.64 15.00
CA HIS A 8 -2.60 13.17 14.04
C HIS A 8 -1.51 12.12 13.84
N TYR A 9 -1.18 11.85 12.58
CA TYR A 9 -0.18 10.85 12.21
C TYR A 9 1.02 11.53 11.56
N PRO A 10 2.26 11.10 11.87
CA PRO A 10 3.44 11.69 11.27
C PRO A 10 3.56 11.30 9.79
N ALA A 11 4.28 12.12 9.01
CA ALA A 11 4.54 11.84 7.60
C ALA A 11 5.27 10.49 7.34
N SER A 12 5.92 9.94 8.36
CA SER A 12 6.59 8.64 8.30
C SER A 12 5.63 7.46 8.17
N ASP A 13 4.36 7.61 8.59
CA ASP A 13 3.36 6.54 8.50
C ASP A 13 3.00 6.23 7.04
N ILE A 14 3.16 7.20 6.14
CA ILE A 14 3.01 7.03 4.70
C ILE A 14 4.27 7.56 3.97
N PRO A 15 5.28 6.69 3.76
CA PRO A 15 6.52 7.06 3.10
C PRO A 15 6.31 7.68 1.71
N SER A 16 7.26 8.48 1.24
CA SER A 16 7.20 9.16 -0.06
C SER A 16 6.89 8.22 -1.22
N GLN A 17 7.51 7.04 -1.26
CA GLN A 17 7.24 6.01 -2.26
C GLN A 17 5.77 5.55 -2.25
N ALA A 18 5.17 5.38 -1.07
CA ALA A 18 3.77 4.98 -0.95
C ALA A 18 2.81 6.08 -1.41
N ARG A 19 3.12 7.36 -1.09
CA ARG A 19 2.35 8.53 -1.56
C ARG A 19 2.38 8.66 -3.08
N GLU A 20 3.53 8.44 -3.71
CA GLU A 20 3.61 8.45 -5.17
C GLU A 20 2.76 7.32 -5.79
N LEU A 21 2.74 6.13 -5.19
CA LEU A 21 1.88 5.03 -5.67
C LEU A 21 0.39 5.38 -5.64
N TYR A 22 -0.07 6.21 -4.70
CA TYR A 22 -1.45 6.70 -4.63
C TYR A 22 -1.80 7.69 -5.76
N ARG A 23 -0.80 8.36 -6.35
CA ARG A 23 -1.01 9.20 -7.54
C ARG A 23 -1.24 8.35 -8.79
N TYR A 24 -0.55 7.22 -8.89
CA TYR A 24 -0.68 6.28 -10.02
C TYR A 24 -1.86 5.31 -9.87
N ASN A 25 -2.20 4.92 -8.64
CA ASN A 25 -3.30 4.01 -8.33
C ASN A 25 -4.21 4.64 -7.30
N TRP A 26 -5.36 5.09 -7.75
CA TRP A 26 -6.30 5.80 -6.89
C TRP A 26 -7.03 4.86 -5.92
N LEU A 27 -6.94 3.55 -6.14
CA LEU A 27 -7.52 2.53 -5.26
C LEU A 27 -6.40 1.62 -4.76
N ARG A 28 -6.36 1.38 -3.46
CA ARG A 28 -5.57 0.30 -2.86
C ARG A 28 -6.47 -0.60 -2.03
N LEU A 29 -6.36 -1.91 -2.26
CA LEU A 29 -7.07 -2.94 -1.51
C LEU A 29 -6.06 -3.87 -0.83
N ILE A 30 -6.35 -4.20 0.42
CA ILE A 30 -5.72 -5.25 1.22
C ILE A 30 -6.87 -6.09 1.76
N ALA A 31 -7.19 -7.17 1.06
CA ALA A 31 -8.35 -8.00 1.37
C ALA A 31 -8.20 -8.75 2.70
N ASP A 32 -6.99 -9.21 3.01
CA ASP A 32 -6.66 -9.92 4.24
C ASP A 32 -5.25 -9.51 4.68
N VAL A 33 -5.12 -8.97 5.89
CA VAL A 33 -3.85 -8.57 6.50
C VAL A 33 -3.02 -9.77 6.99
N SER A 34 -3.64 -10.94 7.15
CA SER A 34 -3.00 -12.20 7.55
C SER A 34 -2.56 -13.09 6.38
N TYR A 35 -2.77 -12.63 5.13
CA TYR A 35 -2.45 -13.41 3.93
C TYR A 35 -0.97 -13.82 3.83
N GLN A 36 -0.73 -14.95 3.18
CA GLN A 36 0.60 -15.35 2.74
C GLN A 36 0.88 -14.76 1.34
N PRO A 37 1.96 -13.96 1.15
CA PRO A 37 2.31 -13.44 -0.16
C PRO A 37 2.64 -14.54 -1.16
N ALA A 38 2.07 -14.45 -2.36
CA ALA A 38 2.43 -15.31 -3.48
C ALA A 38 3.64 -14.71 -4.23
N ALA A 39 4.71 -15.50 -4.39
CA ALA A 39 5.89 -15.09 -5.14
C ALA A 39 5.63 -15.19 -6.65
N ILE A 40 6.15 -14.22 -7.40
CA ILE A 40 6.23 -14.31 -8.86
C ILE A 40 7.55 -15.01 -9.22
N ILE A 41 7.49 -16.01 -10.10
CA ILE A 41 8.63 -16.81 -10.52
C ILE A 41 8.76 -16.72 -12.04
N PRO A 42 9.93 -16.34 -12.60
CA PRO A 42 11.12 -15.88 -11.88
C PRO A 42 10.93 -14.50 -11.23
N THR A 43 11.73 -14.20 -10.20
CA THR A 43 11.71 -12.90 -9.50
C THR A 43 12.10 -11.75 -10.43
N ASP A 44 13.11 -11.98 -11.26
CA ASP A 44 13.59 -11.04 -12.26
C ASP A 44 13.04 -11.39 -13.63
N SER A 45 12.69 -10.36 -14.39
CA SER A 45 12.25 -10.51 -15.77
C SER A 45 13.35 -11.17 -16.61
N PRO A 46 13.07 -12.26 -17.36
CA PRO A 46 14.05 -12.88 -18.25
C PRO A 46 14.57 -11.95 -19.35
N LEU A 47 13.79 -10.90 -19.68
CA LEU A 47 14.12 -9.95 -20.74
C LEU A 47 15.04 -8.83 -20.26
N THR A 48 14.84 -8.35 -19.03
CA THR A 48 15.53 -7.17 -18.51
C THR A 48 16.51 -7.48 -17.38
N GLN A 49 16.49 -8.70 -16.83
CA GLN A 49 17.29 -9.11 -15.66
C GLN A 49 17.10 -8.21 -14.44
N HIS A 50 15.93 -7.60 -14.32
CA HIS A 50 15.55 -6.72 -13.22
C HIS A 50 14.18 -7.14 -12.65
N PRO A 51 13.90 -6.78 -11.38
CA PRO A 51 12.59 -7.01 -10.78
C PRO A 51 11.47 -6.33 -11.58
N LEU A 52 10.28 -6.95 -11.58
CA LEU A 52 9.10 -6.37 -12.20
C LEU A 52 8.64 -5.12 -11.45
N ASN A 53 8.41 -4.03 -12.18
CA ASN A 53 7.75 -2.86 -11.62
C ASN A 53 6.24 -3.10 -11.51
N LEU A 54 5.78 -3.45 -10.30
CA LEU A 54 4.37 -3.70 -10.01
C LEU A 54 3.61 -2.44 -9.57
N SER A 55 4.13 -1.24 -9.83
CA SER A 55 3.54 0.01 -9.32
C SER A 55 2.08 0.15 -9.70
N THR A 56 1.66 -0.25 -10.91
CA THR A 56 0.26 -0.17 -11.39
C THR A 56 -0.56 -1.45 -11.18
N SER A 57 0.00 -2.45 -10.49
CA SER A 57 -0.69 -3.72 -10.23
C SER A 57 -1.61 -3.60 -9.01
N VAL A 58 -2.88 -3.96 -9.19
CA VAL A 58 -3.88 -4.02 -8.12
C VAL A 58 -3.49 -5.06 -7.05
N LEU A 59 -2.87 -6.16 -7.46
CA LEU A 59 -2.52 -7.29 -6.59
C LEU A 59 -1.11 -7.18 -5.98
N ARG A 60 -0.46 -6.02 -6.11
CA ARG A 60 0.88 -5.82 -5.53
C ARG A 60 0.85 -6.05 -4.02
N SER A 61 1.75 -6.92 -3.57
CA SER A 61 1.94 -7.24 -2.15
C SER A 61 2.22 -6.00 -1.27
N VAL A 62 1.91 -6.16 0.02
CA VAL A 62 2.02 -5.11 1.03
C VAL A 62 3.34 -5.25 1.77
N SER A 63 3.94 -4.13 2.20
CA SER A 63 5.12 -4.15 3.06
C SER A 63 4.81 -4.86 4.40
N PRO A 64 5.68 -5.75 4.89
CA PRO A 64 5.51 -6.39 6.20
C PRO A 64 5.36 -5.39 7.35
N MET A 65 6.01 -4.21 7.27
CA MET A 65 5.87 -3.15 8.26
C MET A 65 4.44 -2.60 8.32
N HIS A 66 3.82 -2.36 7.15
CA HIS A 66 2.45 -1.87 7.09
C HIS A 66 1.44 -2.96 7.50
N ILE A 67 1.71 -4.23 7.18
CA ILE A 67 0.93 -5.36 7.71
C ILE A 67 0.99 -5.39 9.24
N GLN A 68 2.16 -5.24 9.84
CA GLN A 68 2.29 -5.22 11.29
C GLN A 68 1.57 -4.01 11.91
N TYR A 69 1.63 -2.84 11.26
CA TYR A 69 0.87 -1.66 11.68
C TYR A 69 -0.64 -1.92 11.72
N LEU A 70 -1.20 -2.48 10.64
CA LEU A 70 -2.62 -2.85 10.57
C LEU A 70 -3.01 -3.89 11.63
N LYS A 71 -2.15 -4.89 11.87
CA LYS A 71 -2.34 -5.88 12.96
C LYS A 71 -2.37 -5.21 14.33
N ASN A 72 -1.47 -4.27 14.61
CA ASN A 72 -1.45 -3.53 15.88
C ASN A 72 -2.73 -2.71 16.09
N MET A 73 -3.33 -2.21 15.01
CA MET A 73 -4.62 -1.51 15.05
C MET A 73 -5.83 -2.44 15.14
N GLY A 74 -5.65 -3.76 15.01
CA GLY A 74 -6.75 -4.72 14.96
C GLY A 74 -7.53 -4.70 13.63
N VAL A 75 -6.92 -4.21 12.55
CA VAL A 75 -7.54 -4.12 11.22
C VAL A 75 -7.28 -5.42 10.43
N ALA A 76 -8.35 -6.08 9.99
CA ALA A 76 -8.27 -7.32 9.22
C ALA A 76 -8.16 -7.11 7.70
N SER A 77 -8.71 -6.00 7.20
CA SER A 77 -8.75 -5.64 5.79
C SER A 77 -8.75 -4.12 5.64
N SER A 78 -8.19 -3.60 4.55
CA SER A 78 -8.12 -2.15 4.30
C SER A 78 -8.40 -1.83 2.84
N MET A 79 -9.13 -0.75 2.60
CA MET A 79 -9.32 -0.16 1.28
C MET A 79 -9.18 1.35 1.39
N SER A 80 -8.34 1.95 0.54
CA SER A 80 -8.18 3.39 0.46
C SER A 80 -8.43 3.90 -0.95
N ILE A 81 -9.01 5.11 -1.02
CA ILE A 81 -9.26 5.83 -2.26
C ILE A 81 -8.53 7.17 -2.16
N SER A 82 -7.66 7.46 -3.12
CA SER A 82 -6.85 8.67 -3.13
C SER A 82 -7.67 9.89 -3.56
N ILE A 83 -7.46 11.02 -2.89
CA ILE A 83 -8.05 12.30 -3.28
C ILE A 83 -6.96 13.14 -3.94
N LEU A 84 -7.16 13.45 -5.22
CA LEU A 84 -6.22 14.26 -5.99
C LEU A 84 -6.75 15.68 -6.19
N LYS A 85 -5.91 16.67 -5.95
CA LYS A 85 -6.16 18.07 -6.28
C LYS A 85 -4.97 18.59 -7.08
N ASN A 86 -5.23 19.17 -8.26
CA ASN A 86 -4.18 19.67 -9.15
C ASN A 86 -3.07 18.63 -9.43
N GLN A 87 -3.46 17.36 -9.64
CA GLN A 87 -2.55 16.22 -9.87
C GLN A 87 -1.60 15.89 -8.70
N GLN A 88 -1.83 16.46 -7.52
CA GLN A 88 -1.12 16.16 -6.28
C GLN A 88 -2.03 15.41 -5.32
N LEU A 89 -1.45 14.48 -4.55
CA LEU A 89 -2.14 13.80 -3.47
C LEU A 89 -2.52 14.82 -2.41
N TRP A 90 -3.81 15.05 -2.24
CA TRP A 90 -4.35 15.92 -1.21
C TRP A 90 -4.58 15.15 0.09
N ASP A 91 -5.05 13.90 -0.03
CA ASP A 91 -5.27 12.92 1.03
C ASP A 91 -5.05 11.49 0.49
#